data_AF-A0AA35XLA5-F1
#
_entry.id   AF-A0AA35XLA5-F1
#
_cell.length_a   1.000
_cell.length_b   1.000
_cell.length_c   1.000
_cell.angle_alpha   90.00
_cell.angle_beta   90.00
_cell.angle_gamma   90.00
#
_symmetry.space_group_name_H-M   'P 1'
#
loop_
_entity.id
_entity.type
_entity.pdbx_description
1 polymer ?
#
loop_
_entity_poly.entity_id
_entity_poly.type
_entity_poly.pdbx_seq_one_letter_code
_entity_poly.pdbx_strand_id
1 'polypeptide(L)'
;LSLPSSVSFPLFSPLYSPHFLRPSLTRGEDEFLIALDDTQWLYRVQELLQTAAGVVGKLEEERASVLVSYDSGWDRTTQITSLAQLLVDPFYRTMNGFQILVQKEWLWFGHPFESRHTRHGRVKDDGPVFLQWVDCVWQVFHQCPSAFEFNEKFLMVMVESSYSGQFGSFLLNNEQERHKTLADEAHKHKSVATHTLSFWTWVGMVNAAGRTFFNHLYDPHTYPWVIYPNCAVPCLKLWTRHYSQSKYQVYNTFTKQGGIYTTI
;
A
#
# COMPACT_ATOMS: atom_id res chain seq x y z
N LEU A 1 -27.36 -6.38 -12.82
CA LEU A 1 -26.66 -5.08 -12.87
C LEU A 1 -25.36 -5.27 -13.63
N SER A 2 -25.34 -4.87 -14.90
CA SER A 2 -24.20 -5.00 -15.81
C SER A 2 -23.14 -3.95 -15.48
N LEU A 3 -21.93 -4.38 -15.12
CA LEU A 3 -20.76 -3.49 -15.12
C LEU A 3 -20.39 -3.18 -16.59
N PRO A 4 -19.95 -1.94 -16.91
CA PRO A 4 -19.64 -1.58 -18.29
C PRO A 4 -18.43 -2.36 -18.79
N SER A 5 -18.54 -2.92 -19.98
CA SER A 5 -17.41 -3.41 -20.77
C SER A 5 -16.48 -2.25 -21.07
N SER A 6 -15.22 -2.37 -20.63
CA SER A 6 -14.10 -1.42 -20.79
C SER A 6 -14.37 0.00 -20.28
N VAL A 7 -13.86 0.31 -19.09
CA VAL A 7 -13.76 1.69 -18.59
C VAL A 7 -12.31 2.14 -18.76
N SER A 8 -12.08 3.09 -19.68
CA SER A 8 -10.81 3.79 -19.84
C SER A 8 -10.76 5.00 -18.92
N PHE A 9 -9.69 5.15 -18.12
CA PHE A 9 -9.59 6.16 -17.07
C PHE A 9 -8.49 7.20 -17.33
N PRO A 10 -8.66 8.45 -16.85
CA PRO A 10 -7.66 9.50 -17.00
C PRO A 10 -6.41 9.25 -16.14
N LEU A 11 -5.25 9.59 -16.72
CA LEU A 11 -3.90 9.35 -16.22
C LEU A 11 -3.57 10.11 -14.91
N PHE A 12 -2.67 9.55 -14.10
CA PHE A 12 -2.29 10.08 -12.78
C PHE A 12 -1.47 11.37 -12.87
N SER A 13 -1.38 12.09 -11.75
CA SER A 13 -0.30 13.04 -11.52
C SER A 13 0.25 12.89 -10.10
N PRO A 14 1.51 13.27 -9.83
CA PRO A 14 2.17 13.06 -8.53
C PRO A 14 1.68 14.00 -7.41
N LEU A 15 0.82 14.97 -7.71
CA LEU A 15 0.32 15.98 -6.77
C LEU A 15 -0.86 15.51 -5.90
N TYR A 16 -1.28 14.25 -6.03
CA TYR A 16 -2.60 13.76 -5.60
C TYR A 16 -2.56 12.83 -4.38
N SER A 17 -1.47 12.83 -3.62
CA SER A 17 -1.43 12.14 -2.33
C SER A 17 -1.70 13.13 -1.18
N PRO A 18 -2.49 12.75 -0.14
CA PRO A 18 -2.75 13.59 1.02
C PRO A 18 -1.48 14.03 1.76
N HIS A 19 -0.32 13.40 1.50
CA HIS A 19 0.99 13.83 1.98
C HIS A 19 1.31 15.32 1.74
N PHE A 20 0.74 15.94 0.68
CA PHE A 20 0.98 17.36 0.39
C PHE A 20 -0.03 18.31 1.04
N LEU A 21 -1.08 17.78 1.66
CA LEU A 21 -2.07 18.57 2.38
C LEU A 21 -1.50 18.96 3.74
N ARG A 22 -1.38 20.26 3.99
CA ARG A 22 -1.03 20.79 5.31
C ARG A 22 -2.30 20.94 6.13
N PRO A 23 -2.42 20.28 7.30
CA PRO A 23 -3.30 20.77 8.35
C PRO A 23 -2.65 22.05 8.88
N SER A 24 -2.95 23.19 8.27
CA SER A 24 -2.58 24.48 8.84
C SER A 24 -3.58 24.77 9.95
N LEU A 25 -3.11 24.98 11.19
CA LEU A 25 -3.93 25.46 12.31
C LEU A 25 -4.66 26.79 12.03
N THR A 26 -4.39 27.43 10.88
CA THR A 26 -4.98 28.69 10.43
C THR A 26 -5.94 28.57 9.24
N ARG A 27 -6.05 27.41 8.60
CA ARG A 27 -6.98 27.20 7.47
C ARG A 27 -8.28 26.60 7.99
N GLY A 28 -9.42 27.13 7.53
CA GLY A 28 -10.74 26.62 7.91
C GLY A 28 -10.92 25.16 7.47
N GLU A 29 -11.74 24.42 8.22
CA GLU A 29 -12.06 23.00 7.94
C GLU A 29 -12.52 22.80 6.49
N ASP A 30 -13.30 23.74 5.95
CA ASP A 30 -13.79 23.71 4.56
C ASP A 30 -12.66 23.76 3.52
N GLU A 31 -11.61 24.56 3.73
CA GLU A 31 -10.48 24.66 2.78
C GLU A 31 -9.65 23.35 2.77
N PHE A 32 -9.53 22.69 3.93
CA PHE A 32 -8.89 21.39 4.03
C PHE A 32 -9.70 20.30 3.31
N LEU A 33 -11.02 20.28 3.49
CA LEU A 33 -11.89 19.31 2.83
C LEU A 33 -11.90 19.48 1.31
N ILE A 34 -11.91 20.73 0.81
CA ILE A 34 -11.79 21.02 -0.62
C ILE A 34 -10.43 20.53 -1.14
N ALA A 35 -9.33 20.88 -0.46
CA ALA A 35 -8.00 20.46 -0.89
C ALA A 35 -7.84 18.93 -0.86
N LEU A 36 -8.48 18.24 0.10
CA LEU A 36 -8.54 16.78 0.15
C LEU A 36 -9.35 16.19 -1.00
N ASP A 37 -10.51 16.74 -1.31
CA ASP A 37 -11.35 16.32 -2.44
C ASP A 37 -10.60 16.50 -3.76
N ASP A 38 -9.88 17.61 -3.94
CA ASP A 38 -9.03 17.88 -5.11
C ASP A 38 -7.92 16.82 -5.32
N THR A 39 -7.44 16.17 -4.25
CA THR A 39 -6.47 15.07 -4.38
C THR A 39 -7.07 13.83 -5.03
N GLN A 40 -8.39 13.68 -5.03
CA GLN A 40 -9.09 12.49 -5.51
C GLN A 40 -8.64 11.19 -4.82
N TRP A 41 -7.91 11.27 -3.71
CA TRP A 41 -7.27 10.10 -3.08
C TRP A 41 -8.31 9.10 -2.57
N LEU A 42 -9.32 9.57 -1.83
CA LEU A 42 -10.36 8.71 -1.30
C LEU A 42 -11.23 8.08 -2.40
N TYR A 43 -11.41 8.77 -3.54
CA TYR A 43 -12.09 8.16 -4.70
C TYR A 43 -11.26 7.01 -5.30
N ARG A 44 -9.93 7.12 -5.33
CA ARG A 44 -9.06 6.02 -5.79
C ARG A 44 -9.05 4.84 -4.82
N VAL A 45 -9.02 5.12 -3.52
CA VAL A 45 -9.15 4.08 -2.47
C VAL A 45 -10.52 3.40 -2.57
N GLN A 46 -11.60 4.17 -2.74
CA GLN A 46 -12.94 3.65 -3.02
C GLN A 46 -12.92 2.73 -4.24
N GLU A 47 -12.38 3.20 -5.36
CA GLU A 47 -12.43 2.47 -6.62
C GLU A 47 -11.73 1.11 -6.51
N LEU A 48 -10.57 1.07 -5.84
CA LEU A 48 -9.84 -0.16 -5.54
C LEU A 48 -10.65 -1.12 -4.66
N LEU A 49 -11.19 -0.63 -3.54
CA LEU A 49 -12.00 -1.42 -2.62
C LEU A 49 -13.28 -1.94 -3.30
N GLN A 50 -13.97 -1.11 -4.09
CA GLN A 50 -15.15 -1.50 -4.84
C GLN A 50 -14.85 -2.58 -5.87
N THR A 51 -13.74 -2.44 -6.60
CA THR A 51 -13.33 -3.43 -7.59
C THR A 51 -13.03 -4.77 -6.92
N ALA A 52 -12.26 -4.76 -5.83
CA ALA A 52 -11.96 -5.96 -5.06
C ALA A 52 -13.23 -6.59 -4.47
N ALA A 53 -14.12 -5.81 -3.87
CA ALA A 53 -15.40 -6.29 -3.35
C ALA A 53 -16.30 -6.90 -4.46
N GLY A 54 -16.25 -6.33 -5.67
CA GLY A 54 -16.90 -6.91 -6.85
C GLY A 54 -16.35 -8.30 -7.20
N VAL A 55 -15.02 -8.48 -7.17
CA VAL A 55 -14.38 -9.80 -7.35
C VAL A 55 -14.84 -10.79 -6.27
N VAL A 56 -14.89 -10.35 -5.00
CA VAL A 56 -15.39 -11.17 -3.87
C VAL A 56 -16.83 -11.61 -4.10
N GLY A 57 -17.72 -10.71 -4.52
CA GLY A 57 -19.11 -11.03 -4.83
C GLY A 57 -19.24 -12.10 -5.93
N LYS A 58 -18.43 -12.01 -6.99
CA LYS A 58 -18.39 -13.04 -8.04
C LYS A 58 -17.92 -14.41 -7.52
N LEU A 59 -16.92 -14.42 -6.63
CA LEU A 59 -16.37 -15.66 -6.08
C LEU A 59 -17.35 -16.34 -5.10
N GLU A 60 -17.93 -15.58 -4.16
CA GLU A 60 -18.70 -16.14 -3.05
C GLU A 60 -20.20 -16.26 -3.32
N GLU A 61 -20.81 -15.26 -3.96
CA GLU A 61 -22.24 -15.24 -4.20
C GLU A 61 -22.59 -15.96 -5.50
N GLU A 62 -21.83 -15.71 -6.57
CA GLU A 62 -22.07 -16.30 -7.89
C GLU A 62 -21.32 -17.62 -8.12
N ARG A 63 -20.41 -18.00 -7.21
CA ARG A 63 -19.58 -19.21 -7.31
C ARG A 63 -18.84 -19.30 -8.65
N ALA A 64 -18.41 -18.16 -9.18
CA ALA A 64 -17.75 -18.04 -10.48
C ALA A 64 -16.24 -17.82 -10.34
N SER A 65 -15.45 -18.32 -11.29
CA SER A 65 -14.04 -17.97 -11.40
C SER A 65 -13.86 -16.59 -12.05
N VAL A 66 -12.91 -15.80 -11.56
CA VAL A 66 -12.64 -14.44 -12.05
C VAL A 66 -11.20 -14.35 -12.54
N LEU A 67 -11.02 -13.84 -13.77
CA LEU A 67 -9.72 -13.44 -14.30
C LEU A 67 -9.57 -11.93 -14.15
N VAL A 68 -8.54 -11.50 -13.41
CA VAL A 68 -8.20 -10.07 -13.25
C VAL A 68 -6.98 -9.77 -14.11
N SER A 69 -7.10 -8.85 -15.05
CA SER A 69 -6.02 -8.45 -15.95
C SER A 69 -6.09 -6.97 -16.27
N TYR A 70 -4.94 -6.30 -16.18
CA TYR A 70 -4.67 -4.92 -16.58
C TYR A 70 -3.38 -4.90 -17.41
N ASP A 71 -3.15 -3.83 -18.17
CA ASP A 71 -2.12 -3.74 -19.22
C ASP A 71 -0.79 -4.44 -18.91
N SER A 72 -0.16 -4.09 -17.77
CA SER A 72 1.12 -4.66 -17.35
C SER A 72 1.02 -5.78 -16.31
N GLY A 73 -0.14 -5.95 -15.67
CA GLY A 73 -0.38 -6.98 -14.67
C GLY A 73 0.32 -6.81 -13.31
N TRP A 74 1.24 -5.86 -13.14
CA TRP A 74 2.08 -5.75 -11.93
C TRP A 74 1.70 -4.62 -10.95
N ASP A 75 0.68 -3.81 -11.28
CA ASP A 75 0.20 -2.71 -10.43
C ASP A 75 -1.26 -2.94 -10.03
N ARG A 76 -2.21 -2.54 -10.88
CA ARG A 76 -3.64 -2.57 -10.57
C ARG A 76 -4.16 -4.00 -10.37
N THR A 77 -3.69 -4.96 -11.16
CA THR A 77 -3.98 -6.39 -10.98
C THR A 77 -3.54 -6.85 -9.60
N THR A 78 -2.28 -6.56 -9.22
CA THR A 78 -1.73 -6.91 -7.90
C THR A 78 -2.54 -6.28 -6.76
N GLN A 79 -2.93 -5.01 -6.88
CA GLN A 79 -3.77 -4.34 -5.87
C GLN A 79 -5.11 -5.07 -5.68
N ILE A 80 -5.82 -5.38 -6.77
CA ILE A 80 -7.16 -5.98 -6.72
C ILE A 80 -7.11 -7.43 -6.26
N THR A 81 -6.21 -8.23 -6.81
CA THR A 81 -6.08 -9.66 -6.48
C THR A 81 -5.66 -9.87 -5.03
N SER A 82 -4.71 -9.09 -4.52
CA SER A 82 -4.30 -9.18 -3.12
C SER A 82 -5.37 -8.65 -2.16
N LEU A 83 -6.11 -7.57 -2.51
CA LEU A 83 -7.27 -7.13 -1.71
C LEU A 83 -8.39 -8.18 -1.70
N ALA A 84 -8.75 -8.75 -2.84
CA ALA A 84 -9.79 -9.78 -2.91
C ALA A 84 -9.44 -10.99 -2.03
N GLN A 85 -8.19 -11.43 -2.07
CA GLN A 85 -7.69 -12.50 -1.21
C GLN A 85 -7.77 -12.16 0.28
N LEU A 86 -7.36 -10.94 0.67
CA LEU A 86 -7.48 -10.45 2.05
C LEU A 86 -8.94 -10.43 2.54
N LEU A 87 -9.87 -10.07 1.67
CA LEU A 87 -11.30 -9.99 1.97
C LEU A 87 -11.95 -11.37 2.08
N VAL A 88 -11.54 -12.36 1.28
CA VAL A 88 -12.12 -13.72 1.27
C VAL A 88 -11.52 -14.62 2.35
N ASP A 89 -10.20 -14.61 2.54
CA ASP A 89 -9.52 -15.62 3.35
C ASP A 89 -8.97 -15.02 4.66
N PRO A 90 -9.47 -15.46 5.84
CA PRO A 90 -8.95 -15.04 7.14
C PRO A 90 -7.46 -15.30 7.33
N PHE A 91 -6.88 -16.30 6.65
CA PHE A 91 -5.46 -16.57 6.72
C PHE A 91 -4.63 -15.32 6.41
N TYR A 92 -4.98 -14.60 5.34
CA TYR A 92 -4.26 -13.39 4.92
C TYR A 92 -4.42 -12.20 5.87
N ARG A 93 -5.31 -12.30 6.87
CA ARG A 93 -5.49 -11.30 7.95
C ARG A 93 -4.64 -11.60 9.20
N THR A 94 -3.93 -12.72 9.22
CA THR A 94 -2.89 -13.05 10.21
C THR A 94 -1.57 -12.38 9.84
N MET A 95 -0.64 -12.23 10.79
CA MET A 95 0.70 -11.68 10.55
C MET A 95 1.46 -12.51 9.50
N ASN A 96 1.41 -13.83 9.64
CA ASN A 96 2.07 -14.76 8.72
C ASN A 96 1.42 -14.77 7.34
N GLY A 97 0.09 -14.85 7.29
CA GLY A 97 -0.63 -14.84 6.03
C GLY A 97 -0.47 -13.50 5.29
N PHE A 98 -0.51 -12.36 5.98
CA PHE A 98 -0.27 -11.07 5.35
C PHE A 98 1.15 -10.95 4.78
N GLN A 99 2.16 -11.43 5.52
CA GLN A 99 3.52 -11.55 5.00
C GLN A 99 3.58 -12.41 3.72
N ILE A 100 2.89 -13.55 3.69
CA ILE A 100 2.81 -14.42 2.51
C ILE A 100 2.09 -13.72 1.36
N LEU A 101 1.00 -12.99 1.63
CA LEU A 101 0.25 -12.23 0.63
C LEU A 101 1.15 -11.19 -0.04
N VAL A 102 1.90 -10.41 0.74
CA VAL A 102 2.84 -9.41 0.21
C VAL A 102 3.98 -10.07 -0.56
N GLN A 103 4.60 -11.11 -0.02
CA GLN A 103 5.67 -11.82 -0.75
C GLN A 103 5.18 -12.38 -2.08
N LYS A 104 4.02 -13.03 -2.09
CA LYS A 104 3.45 -13.64 -3.27
C LYS A 104 3.03 -12.58 -4.29
N GLU A 105 2.01 -11.77 -3.96
CA GLU A 105 1.34 -10.88 -4.92
C GLU A 105 2.18 -9.67 -5.32
N TRP A 106 3.05 -9.19 -4.43
CA TRP A 106 3.84 -7.98 -4.68
C TRP A 106 5.27 -8.30 -5.08
N LEU A 107 5.95 -9.21 -4.39
CA LEU A 107 7.37 -9.47 -4.65
C LEU A 107 7.58 -10.50 -5.76
N TRP A 108 6.98 -11.68 -5.66
CA TRP A 108 7.19 -12.76 -6.64
C TRP A 108 6.52 -12.46 -7.98
N PHE A 109 5.30 -11.92 -7.96
CA PHE A 109 4.61 -11.47 -9.18
C PHE A 109 5.18 -10.17 -9.79
N GLY A 110 6.21 -9.58 -9.17
CA GLY A 110 7.09 -8.62 -9.86
C GLY A 110 6.59 -7.17 -9.86
N HIS A 111 5.92 -6.71 -8.81
CA HIS A 111 5.65 -5.28 -8.66
C HIS A 111 6.99 -4.51 -8.62
N PRO A 112 7.21 -3.53 -9.51
CA PRO A 112 8.51 -2.89 -9.68
C PRO A 112 8.78 -1.82 -8.60
N PHE A 113 9.03 -2.25 -7.36
CA PHE A 113 9.23 -1.37 -6.20
C PHE A 113 10.26 -0.26 -6.49
N GLU A 114 11.46 -0.60 -6.95
CA GLU A 114 12.52 0.39 -7.24
C GLU A 114 12.05 1.47 -8.24
N SER A 115 11.45 1.05 -9.35
CA SER A 115 10.94 1.98 -10.37
C SER A 115 9.77 2.83 -9.89
N ARG A 116 8.94 2.32 -8.97
CA ARG A 116 7.78 3.03 -8.40
C ARG A 116 8.15 3.98 -7.25
N HIS A 117 9.25 3.70 -6.54
CA HIS A 117 9.69 4.49 -5.38
C HIS A 117 10.75 5.54 -5.72
N THR A 118 11.47 5.42 -6.85
CA THR A 118 12.50 6.38 -7.26
C THR A 118 11.92 7.63 -7.95
N ARG A 119 12.35 8.81 -7.51
CA ARG A 119 11.92 10.12 -8.09
C ARG A 119 12.35 10.33 -9.54
N HIS A 120 13.37 9.60 -10.02
CA HIS A 120 13.97 9.76 -11.35
C HIS A 120 13.25 8.96 -12.45
N GLY A 121 12.36 8.03 -12.08
CA GLY A 121 11.56 7.22 -12.98
C GLY A 121 10.12 7.70 -13.13
N ARG A 122 9.84 9.02 -12.98
CA ARG A 122 8.50 9.60 -13.19
C ARG A 122 8.06 9.40 -14.65
N VAL A 123 7.60 8.20 -14.99
CA VAL A 123 6.43 8.09 -15.84
C VAL A 123 5.37 8.90 -15.11
N LYS A 124 4.80 9.87 -15.82
CA LYS A 124 3.94 10.92 -15.27
C LYS A 124 2.69 10.37 -14.56
N ASP A 125 2.45 9.06 -14.71
CA ASP A 125 1.16 8.42 -14.61
C ASP A 125 1.10 7.24 -13.62
N ASP A 126 2.13 6.97 -12.81
CA ASP A 126 2.08 5.89 -11.81
C ASP A 126 2.05 6.49 -10.40
N GLY A 127 0.87 6.58 -9.78
CA GLY A 127 0.71 7.01 -8.38
C GLY A 127 1.42 6.06 -7.39
N PRO A 128 1.38 6.33 -6.07
CA PRO A 128 2.05 5.47 -5.08
C PRO A 128 1.26 4.16 -4.85
N VAL A 129 1.40 3.21 -5.77
CA VAL A 129 0.61 1.98 -5.91
C VAL A 129 0.57 1.14 -4.62
N PHE A 130 1.73 0.85 -4.03
CA PHE A 130 1.81 0.06 -2.80
C PHE A 130 1.15 0.78 -1.62
N LEU A 131 1.40 2.08 -1.45
CA LEU A 131 0.74 2.88 -0.41
C LEU A 131 -0.79 2.91 -0.58
N GLN A 132 -1.30 3.08 -1.81
CA GLN A 132 -2.75 3.04 -2.06
C GLN A 132 -3.37 1.71 -1.62
N TRP A 133 -2.68 0.61 -1.88
CA TRP A 133 -3.12 -0.70 -1.43
C TRP A 133 -3.09 -0.82 0.09
N VAL A 134 -2.02 -0.38 0.75
CA VAL A 134 -1.95 -0.42 2.23
C VAL A 134 -3.02 0.48 2.85
N ASP A 135 -3.35 1.63 2.25
CA ASP A 135 -4.47 2.46 2.68
C ASP A 135 -5.78 1.67 2.57
N CYS A 136 -6.04 0.98 1.46
CA CYS A 136 -7.21 0.09 1.34
C CYS A 136 -7.25 -0.97 2.46
N VAL A 137 -6.12 -1.61 2.77
CA VAL A 137 -6.03 -2.55 3.91
C VAL A 137 -6.38 -1.85 5.23
N TRP A 138 -5.88 -0.62 5.44
CA TRP A 138 -6.19 0.18 6.62
C TRP A 138 -7.68 0.57 6.70
N GLN A 139 -8.34 0.89 5.58
CA GLN A 139 -9.79 1.14 5.57
C GLN A 139 -10.56 -0.09 6.05
N VAL A 140 -10.21 -1.28 5.57
CA VAL A 140 -10.86 -2.54 5.98
C VAL A 140 -10.56 -2.84 7.45
N PHE A 141 -9.32 -2.66 7.90
CA PHE A 141 -8.92 -2.76 9.31
C PHE A 141 -9.75 -1.81 10.20
N HIS A 142 -9.94 -0.57 9.77
CA HIS A 142 -10.70 0.43 10.52
C HIS A 142 -12.20 0.08 10.62
N GLN A 143 -12.77 -0.51 9.57
CA GLN A 143 -14.17 -0.96 9.56
C GLN A 143 -14.38 -2.28 10.32
N CYS A 144 -13.34 -3.13 10.41
CA CYS A 144 -13.40 -4.43 11.07
C CYS A 144 -12.23 -4.62 12.08
N PRO A 145 -12.21 -3.90 13.22
CA PRO A 145 -11.04 -3.81 14.09
C PRO A 145 -10.58 -5.12 14.71
N SER A 146 -11.47 -6.10 14.93
CA SER A 146 -11.12 -7.40 15.49
C SER A 146 -10.79 -8.47 14.43
N ALA A 147 -10.79 -8.13 13.13
CA ALA A 147 -10.63 -9.09 12.03
C ALA A 147 -9.18 -9.37 11.63
N PHE A 148 -8.24 -8.54 12.09
CA PHE A 148 -6.82 -8.57 11.71
C PHE A 148 -5.93 -8.78 12.93
N GLU A 149 -4.96 -9.68 12.81
CA GLU A 149 -4.00 -9.99 13.86
C GLU A 149 -2.97 -8.87 14.04
N PHE A 150 -2.65 -8.15 12.97
CA PHE A 150 -1.72 -7.02 13.00
C PHE A 150 -2.44 -5.70 13.32
N ASN A 151 -1.71 -4.76 13.91
CA ASN A 151 -2.22 -3.43 14.24
C ASN A 151 -1.85 -2.36 13.18
N GLU A 152 -2.42 -1.17 13.31
CA GLU A 152 -2.15 -0.03 12.42
C GLU A 152 -0.65 0.29 12.29
N LYS A 153 0.12 0.19 13.39
CA LYS A 153 1.55 0.52 13.41
C LYS A 153 2.35 -0.39 12.48
N PHE A 154 1.96 -1.65 12.35
CA PHE A 154 2.58 -2.57 11.40
C PHE A 154 2.45 -2.08 9.96
N LEU A 155 1.25 -1.68 9.55
CA LEU A 155 0.99 -1.15 8.21
C LEU A 155 1.79 0.12 7.94
N MET A 156 1.83 1.05 8.90
CA MET A 156 2.61 2.28 8.78
C MET A 156 4.10 1.99 8.58
N VAL A 157 4.68 1.12 9.41
CA VAL A 157 6.09 0.76 9.35
C VAL A 157 6.43 0.00 8.06
N MET A 158 5.50 -0.80 7.53
CA MET A 158 5.69 -1.49 6.25
C MET A 158 5.79 -0.50 5.08
N VAL A 159 4.89 0.47 5.02
CA VAL A 159 4.97 1.54 4.02
C VAL A 159 6.29 2.30 4.17
N GLU A 160 6.66 2.74 5.37
CA GLU A 160 7.94 3.43 5.60
C GLU A 160 9.14 2.58 5.16
N SER A 161 9.08 1.27 5.39
CA SER A 161 10.11 0.31 5.00
C SER A 161 10.23 0.14 3.48
N SER A 162 9.14 0.30 2.73
CA SER A 162 9.16 0.19 1.26
C SER A 162 9.85 1.39 0.59
N TYR A 163 9.79 2.58 1.21
CA TYR A 163 10.45 3.79 0.69
C TYR A 163 11.88 4.00 1.23
N SER A 164 12.21 3.49 2.41
CA SER A 164 13.47 3.84 3.10
C SER A 164 14.72 3.11 2.60
N GLY A 165 14.56 1.97 1.94
CA GLY A 165 15.67 1.09 1.57
C GLY A 165 16.37 0.43 2.77
N GLN A 166 15.79 0.49 3.98
CA GLN A 166 16.36 -0.09 5.20
C GLN A 166 16.46 -1.63 5.14
N PHE A 167 15.55 -2.26 4.41
CA PHE A 167 15.44 -3.71 4.31
C PHE A 167 15.53 -4.14 2.86
N GLY A 168 16.08 -5.34 2.62
CA GLY A 168 16.16 -5.91 1.27
C GLY A 168 14.83 -6.32 0.66
N SER A 169 13.80 -6.48 1.49
CA SER A 169 12.51 -7.05 1.08
C SER A 169 11.82 -6.27 -0.05
N PHE A 170 11.99 -4.94 -0.09
CA PHE A 170 11.34 -4.06 -1.07
C PHE A 170 12.33 -3.47 -2.09
N LEU A 171 13.57 -3.97 -2.15
CA LEU A 171 14.55 -3.51 -3.13
C LEU A 171 14.34 -4.21 -4.49
N LEU A 172 14.78 -3.52 -5.55
CA LEU A 172 14.74 -4.00 -6.94
C LEU A 172 13.32 -4.20 -7.49
N ASN A 173 13.19 -4.55 -8.76
CA ASN A 173 11.89 -4.57 -9.44
C ASN A 173 11.22 -5.94 -9.53
N ASN A 174 11.99 -7.02 -9.44
CA ASN A 174 11.44 -8.36 -9.60
C ASN A 174 12.28 -9.41 -8.87
N GLU A 175 11.71 -10.61 -8.73
CA GLU A 175 12.38 -11.74 -8.10
C GLU A 175 13.66 -12.13 -8.85
N GLN A 176 13.66 -12.08 -10.19
CA GLN A 176 14.83 -12.42 -10.99
C GLN A 176 16.03 -11.51 -10.67
N GLU A 177 15.82 -10.20 -10.52
CA GLU A 177 16.85 -9.25 -10.11
C GLU A 177 17.36 -9.55 -8.69
N ARG A 178 16.45 -9.83 -7.76
CA ARG A 178 16.81 -10.23 -6.38
C ARG A 178 17.63 -11.53 -6.35
N HIS A 179 17.38 -12.48 -7.24
CA HIS A 179 18.14 -13.73 -7.34
C HIS A 179 19.41 -13.63 -8.17
N LYS A 180 19.46 -12.83 -9.24
CA LYS A 180 20.66 -12.67 -10.10
C LYS A 180 21.86 -12.14 -9.32
N THR A 181 21.61 -11.36 -8.28
CA THR A 181 22.66 -10.94 -7.35
C THR A 181 23.35 -12.10 -6.60
N LEU A 182 22.82 -13.34 -6.67
CA LEU A 182 23.41 -14.57 -6.11
C LEU A 182 24.30 -15.35 -7.10
N ALA A 183 24.12 -15.20 -8.42
CA ALA A 183 24.67 -16.12 -9.42
C ALA A 183 26.01 -15.68 -10.03
N ASP A 184 26.28 -14.37 -10.08
CA ASP A 184 27.54 -13.84 -10.60
C ASP A 184 28.62 -13.87 -9.51
N GLU A 185 29.67 -14.68 -9.66
CA GLU A 185 30.80 -14.72 -8.71
C GLU A 185 31.49 -13.35 -8.55
N ALA A 186 31.49 -12.52 -9.60
CA ALA A 186 31.97 -11.13 -9.58
C ALA A 186 31.07 -10.17 -8.76
N HIS A 187 29.81 -10.54 -8.51
CA HIS A 187 28.81 -9.72 -7.83
C HIS A 187 28.20 -10.39 -6.59
N LYS A 188 28.80 -11.47 -6.08
CA LYS A 188 28.36 -12.17 -4.86
C LYS A 188 28.27 -11.24 -3.63
N HIS A 189 29.08 -10.18 -3.62
CA HIS A 189 29.04 -9.08 -2.64
C HIS A 189 27.85 -8.11 -2.78
N LYS A 190 27.00 -8.26 -3.81
CA LYS A 190 25.81 -7.43 -4.07
C LYS A 190 24.50 -8.19 -3.85
N SER A 191 24.54 -9.44 -3.36
CA SER A 191 23.33 -10.20 -3.06
C SER A 191 22.51 -9.53 -1.96
N VAL A 192 21.28 -9.13 -2.32
CA VAL A 192 20.33 -8.51 -1.40
C VAL A 192 20.08 -9.44 -0.22
N ALA A 193 19.82 -10.72 -0.48
CA ALA A 193 19.50 -11.70 0.55
C ALA A 193 20.63 -11.93 1.58
N THR A 194 21.90 -11.71 1.20
CA THR A 194 23.06 -11.95 2.07
C THR A 194 23.63 -10.69 2.72
N HIS A 195 23.31 -9.50 2.21
CA HIS A 195 23.85 -8.23 2.69
C HIS A 195 22.79 -7.29 3.28
N THR A 196 21.53 -7.69 3.28
CA THR A 196 20.44 -6.88 3.85
C THR A 196 19.62 -7.70 4.83
N LEU A 197 19.01 -7.00 5.79
CA LEU A 197 18.03 -7.60 6.68
C LEU A 197 16.68 -7.69 5.98
N SER A 198 16.02 -8.84 6.10
CA SER A 198 14.62 -8.98 5.69
C SER A 198 13.70 -8.20 6.64
N PHE A 199 12.77 -7.43 6.08
CA PHE A 199 11.74 -6.72 6.84
C PHE A 199 10.97 -7.67 7.76
N TRP A 200 10.63 -8.85 7.25
CA TRP A 200 9.88 -9.87 8.00
C TRP A 200 10.66 -10.44 9.18
N THR A 201 11.96 -10.67 9.00
CA THR A 201 12.84 -11.10 10.10
C THR A 201 12.90 -10.03 11.19
N TRP A 202 13.01 -8.76 10.80
CA TRP A 202 12.99 -7.65 11.74
C TRP A 202 11.66 -7.52 12.49
N VAL A 203 10.52 -7.67 11.79
CA VAL A 203 9.18 -7.71 12.41
C VAL A 203 9.11 -8.80 13.48
N GLY A 204 9.62 -10.00 13.16
CA GLY A 204 9.70 -11.12 14.12
C GLY A 204 10.54 -10.79 15.36
N MET A 205 11.70 -10.17 15.18
CA MET A 205 12.56 -9.72 16.29
C MET A 205 11.88 -8.66 17.17
N VAL A 206 11.19 -7.70 16.55
CA VAL A 206 10.46 -6.63 17.27
C VAL A 206 9.31 -7.19 18.09
N ASN A 207 8.58 -8.16 17.54
CA ASN A 207 7.52 -8.88 18.25
C ASN A 207 8.09 -9.69 19.43
N ALA A 208 9.19 -10.41 19.23
CA ALA A 208 9.86 -11.17 20.30
C ALA A 208 10.39 -10.26 21.43
N ALA A 209 10.74 -9.02 21.12
CA ALA A 209 11.19 -8.01 22.08
C ALA A 209 10.03 -7.29 22.82
N GLY A 210 8.78 -7.74 22.66
CA GLY A 210 7.61 -7.20 23.36
C GLY A 210 7.04 -5.89 22.81
N ARG A 211 7.57 -5.37 21.69
CA ARG A 211 6.99 -4.22 20.98
C ARG A 211 6.03 -4.72 19.93
N THR A 212 4.86 -5.17 20.36
CA THR A 212 3.99 -5.99 19.52
C THR A 212 3.36 -5.22 18.37
N PHE A 213 3.47 -5.80 17.18
CA PHE A 213 2.63 -5.49 16.03
C PHE A 213 1.27 -6.19 16.10
N PHE A 214 1.00 -6.92 17.18
CA PHE A 214 -0.26 -7.60 17.43
C PHE A 214 -1.36 -6.63 17.81
N ASN A 215 -2.55 -6.89 17.30
CA ASN A 215 -3.79 -6.21 17.63
C ASN A 215 -4.49 -6.95 18.76
N HIS A 216 -4.71 -6.26 19.88
CA HIS A 216 -5.32 -6.87 21.07
C HIS A 216 -6.82 -7.14 20.91
N LEU A 217 -7.45 -6.54 19.88
CA LEU A 217 -8.84 -6.81 19.55
C LEU A 217 -8.98 -8.03 18.63
N TYR A 218 -7.91 -8.58 18.08
CA TYR A 218 -8.00 -9.68 17.13
C TYR A 218 -8.74 -10.88 17.72
N ASP A 219 -9.80 -11.29 17.03
CA ASP A 219 -10.58 -12.47 17.37
C ASP A 219 -10.87 -13.28 16.09
N PRO A 220 -10.23 -14.46 15.93
CA PRO A 220 -10.42 -15.30 14.76
C PRO A 220 -11.82 -15.93 14.67
N HIS A 221 -12.62 -15.89 15.73
CA HIS A 221 -13.94 -16.53 15.80
C HIS A 221 -15.11 -15.55 15.65
N THR A 222 -14.87 -14.25 15.87
CA THR A 222 -15.95 -13.24 15.90
C THR A 222 -16.32 -12.68 14.53
N TYR A 223 -15.41 -12.64 13.55
CA TYR A 223 -15.74 -12.13 12.21
C TYR A 223 -16.20 -13.20 11.24
N PRO A 224 -17.11 -12.85 10.30
CA PRO A 224 -17.39 -13.70 9.16
C PRO A 224 -16.10 -14.04 8.40
N TRP A 225 -16.14 -15.20 7.77
CA TRP A 225 -15.02 -15.71 6.98
C TRP A 225 -14.66 -14.74 5.83
N VAL A 226 -15.66 -14.03 5.30
CA VAL A 226 -15.53 -13.06 4.20
C VAL A 226 -15.92 -11.66 4.66
N ILE A 227 -15.16 -10.63 4.27
CA ILE A 227 -15.42 -9.22 4.58
C ILE A 227 -15.94 -8.49 3.33
N TYR A 228 -17.05 -7.78 3.49
CA TYR A 228 -17.60 -6.86 2.49
C TYR A 228 -17.49 -5.42 3.01
N PRO A 229 -16.42 -4.67 2.64
CA PRO A 229 -16.21 -3.34 3.18
C PRO A 229 -17.21 -2.33 2.60
N ASN A 230 -17.60 -1.34 3.41
CA ASN A 230 -18.33 -0.18 2.91
C ASN A 230 -17.36 0.73 2.16
N CYS A 231 -17.53 0.77 0.84
CA CYS A 231 -16.62 1.50 -0.05
C CYS A 231 -17.10 2.91 -0.39
N ALA A 232 -18.24 3.37 0.13
CA ALA A 232 -18.71 4.73 -0.16
C ALA A 232 -17.73 5.77 0.42
N VAL A 233 -17.38 6.81 -0.34
CA VAL A 233 -16.45 7.86 0.11
C VAL A 233 -16.76 8.40 1.51
N PRO A 234 -18.03 8.67 1.90
CA PRO A 234 -18.34 9.14 3.25
C PRO A 234 -18.01 8.14 4.38
N CYS A 235 -17.84 6.86 4.04
CA CYS A 235 -17.48 5.79 4.97
C CYS A 235 -15.98 5.52 5.01
N LEU A 236 -15.22 6.06 4.06
CA LEU A 236 -13.76 6.02 4.05
C LEU A 236 -13.21 7.16 4.91
N LYS A 237 -12.07 6.90 5.55
CA LYS A 237 -11.41 7.89 6.42
C LYS A 237 -10.08 8.30 5.83
N LEU A 238 -9.67 9.54 6.06
CA LEU A 238 -8.28 9.89 5.84
C LEU A 238 -7.42 9.17 6.89
N TRP A 239 -6.35 8.50 6.46
CA TRP A 239 -5.40 7.86 7.37
C TRP A 239 -4.48 8.89 8.05
N THR A 240 -5.08 9.75 8.87
CA THR A 240 -4.46 10.93 9.47
C THR A 240 -3.16 10.59 10.19
N ARG A 241 -3.11 9.47 10.91
CA ARG A 241 -1.91 9.06 11.65
C ARG A 241 -0.70 8.81 10.74
N HIS A 242 -0.91 8.29 9.54
CA HIS A 242 0.14 8.10 8.55
C HIS A 242 0.48 9.41 7.84
N TYR A 243 -0.52 10.13 7.35
CA TYR A 243 -0.33 11.34 6.55
C TYR A 243 0.14 12.57 7.34
N SER A 244 -0.12 12.63 8.65
CA SER A 244 0.27 13.76 9.52
C SER A 244 1.61 13.60 10.23
N GLN A 245 2.39 12.54 9.96
CA GLN A 245 3.71 12.40 10.59
C GLN A 245 4.65 13.53 10.17
N SER A 246 5.37 14.10 11.15
CA SER A 246 6.30 15.22 10.97
C SER A 246 7.49 14.94 10.06
N LYS A 247 7.80 13.67 9.78
CA LYS A 247 8.87 13.28 8.85
C LYS A 247 8.56 13.64 7.38
N TYR A 248 7.28 13.78 7.02
CA TYR A 248 6.86 14.30 5.71
C TYR A 248 6.84 15.83 5.65
N GLN A 249 7.05 16.53 6.79
CA GLN A 249 7.05 18.00 6.85
C GLN A 249 8.36 18.64 6.37
N VAL A 250 9.44 17.86 6.18
CA VAL A 250 10.81 18.40 6.03
C VAL A 250 11.24 18.69 4.58
N TYR A 251 10.50 18.26 3.56
CA TYR A 251 10.99 18.37 2.16
C TYR A 251 10.66 19.64 1.38
N ASN A 252 10.25 20.76 2.03
CA ASN A 252 9.98 22.02 1.32
C ASN A 252 10.44 23.27 2.08
N THR A 253 11.68 23.28 2.60
CA THR A 253 12.39 24.54 2.86
C THR A 253 13.02 25.05 1.56
N PHE A 254 12.20 25.60 0.67
CA PHE A 254 12.72 26.55 -0.32
C PHE A 254 12.93 27.88 0.39
N THR A 255 14.14 28.16 0.84
CA THR A 255 14.52 29.51 1.22
C THR A 255 14.73 30.34 -0.04
N LYS A 256 13.84 31.30 -0.27
CA LYS A 256 14.01 32.31 -1.33
C LYS A 256 15.12 33.28 -0.90
N GLN A 257 16.36 33.03 -1.30
CA GLN A 257 17.40 34.05 -1.35
C GLN A 257 17.88 34.23 -2.79
N GLY A 258 17.67 35.43 -3.34
CA GLY A 258 18.40 35.87 -4.54
C GLY A 258 18.06 35.22 -5.88
N GLY A 259 16.93 34.51 -6.03
CA GLY A 259 16.43 34.13 -7.36
C GLY A 259 17.14 32.96 -8.05
N ILE A 260 17.89 32.14 -7.31
CA ILE A 260 18.46 30.88 -7.82
C ILE A 260 17.99 29.75 -6.91
N TYR A 261 17.34 28.74 -7.49
CA TYR A 261 16.96 27.52 -6.78
C TYR A 261 18.15 26.56 -6.82
N THR A 262 18.73 26.25 -5.65
CA THR A 262 19.73 25.19 -5.53
C THR A 262 19.20 24.13 -4.56
N THR A 263 19.27 22.87 -4.96
CA THR A 263 18.89 21.71 -4.14
C THR A 263 20.01 21.40 -3.14
N ILE A 264 19.67 21.16 -1.87
CA ILE A 264 20.51 20.42 -0.92
C ILE A 264 20.00 18.99 -0.90
#